data_AF-A0AA91KQY5-F1
#
_entry.id   AF-A0AA91KQY5-F1
#
_cell.length_a   1.000
_cell.length_b   1.000
_cell.length_c   1.000
_cell.angle_alpha   90.00
_cell.angle_beta   90.00
_cell.angle_gamma   90.00
#
_symmetry.space_group_name_H-M   'P 1'
#
loop_
_entity.id
_entity.type
_entity.pdbx_description
1 polymer ?
#
loop_
_entity_poly.entity_id
_entity_poly.type
_entity_poly.pdbx_seq_one_letter_code
_entity_poly.pdbx_strand_id
1 'polypeptide(L)'
;MKNLPQTDSWHSGVFTELDIASAFGESPAALADLFDCDTLEGARRAAGACSPEHFEFNSTARVSLAVIHSLWSHAGLMPRLADQALSNWPQIAVSVARIVDFEPEASEGSGASREPACSADPFQFFGQFAEELLPVAMLDEYIDLIDGRYLLWRRPKSDLHGIATAIHASQERLRLDPQDAVAQADFLEAAAVVRRSPEHEMIWLGSVRGELFCPASAANSACLPERLPTAPMIDEAGDVATLATNYRSKRSVNISLAARTMKRRALGLTVR
;
A
#
# COMPACT_ATOMS: atom_id res chain seq x y z
N MET A 1 -15.10 -27.85 16.54
CA MET A 1 -14.37 -27.44 15.33
C MET A 1 -12.91 -27.29 15.71
N LYS A 2 -12.00 -28.02 15.06
CA LYS A 2 -10.56 -27.95 15.37
C LYS A 2 -10.02 -26.66 14.75
N ASN A 3 -9.52 -25.75 15.57
CA ASN A 3 -8.76 -24.58 15.10
C ASN A 3 -7.54 -25.11 14.33
N LEU A 4 -7.56 -24.98 13.01
CA LEU A 4 -6.33 -25.08 12.23
C LEU A 4 -5.41 -23.97 12.77
N PRO A 5 -4.14 -24.27 13.10
CA PRO A 5 -3.19 -23.21 13.41
C PRO A 5 -3.14 -22.32 12.17
N GLN A 6 -3.63 -21.10 12.31
CA GLN A 6 -3.59 -20.11 11.25
C GLN A 6 -2.11 -19.81 11.03
N THR A 7 -1.55 -20.35 9.95
CA THR A 7 -0.19 -20.04 9.54
C THR A 7 -0.13 -18.54 9.32
N ASP A 8 0.87 -17.89 9.92
CA ASP A 8 1.14 -16.48 9.71
C ASP A 8 1.77 -16.31 8.31
N SER A 9 0.93 -16.47 7.28
CA SER A 9 1.30 -16.39 5.88
C SER A 9 1.88 -15.01 5.56
N TRP A 10 1.41 -13.97 6.28
CA TRP A 10 1.95 -12.63 6.12
C TRP A 10 3.42 -12.56 6.51
N HIS A 11 3.81 -12.88 7.75
CA HIS A 11 5.20 -12.73 8.16
C HIS A 11 6.15 -13.75 7.53
N SER A 12 5.66 -14.96 7.23
CA SER A 12 6.46 -15.95 6.50
C SER A 12 6.68 -15.59 5.03
N GLY A 13 5.81 -14.75 4.46
CA GLY A 13 5.81 -14.44 3.03
C GLY A 13 5.34 -15.61 2.15
N VAL A 14 4.87 -16.71 2.74
CA VAL A 14 4.43 -17.90 2.03
C VAL A 14 2.91 -17.99 2.06
N PHE A 15 2.30 -17.99 0.88
CA PHE A 15 0.84 -18.01 0.74
C PHE A 15 0.39 -19.15 -0.15
N THR A 16 -0.70 -19.81 0.22
CA THR A 16 -1.48 -20.63 -0.72
C THR A 16 -2.50 -19.78 -1.48
N GLU A 17 -3.09 -20.33 -2.54
CA GLU A 17 -4.20 -19.69 -3.25
C GLU A 17 -5.37 -19.35 -2.30
N LEU A 18 -5.65 -20.25 -1.35
CA LEU A 18 -6.69 -20.06 -0.34
C LEU A 18 -6.35 -18.95 0.66
N ASP A 19 -5.07 -18.81 1.03
CA ASP A 19 -4.63 -17.72 1.91
C ASP A 19 -4.79 -16.36 1.22
N ILE A 20 -4.45 -16.28 -0.07
CA ILE A 20 -4.62 -15.07 -0.88
C ILE A 20 -6.11 -14.71 -1.01
N ALA A 21 -6.95 -15.68 -1.35
CA ALA A 21 -8.40 -15.49 -1.45
C ALA A 21 -9.00 -15.02 -0.11
N SER A 22 -8.60 -15.64 0.99
CA SER A 22 -9.03 -15.26 2.34
C SER A 22 -8.53 -13.87 2.73
N ALA A 23 -7.30 -13.51 2.37
CA ALA A 23 -6.73 -12.18 2.62
C ALA A 23 -7.47 -11.09 1.83
N PHE A 24 -8.03 -11.40 0.66
CA PHE A 24 -8.87 -10.49 -0.10
C PHE A 24 -10.36 -10.55 0.25
N GLY A 25 -10.79 -11.56 1.02
CA GLY A 25 -12.21 -11.78 1.31
C GLY A 25 -12.99 -12.16 0.06
N GLU A 26 -12.32 -12.75 -0.92
CA GLU A 26 -12.86 -13.11 -2.23
C GLU A 26 -12.82 -14.63 -2.41
N SER A 27 -13.55 -15.14 -3.41
CA SER A 27 -13.40 -16.54 -3.81
C SER A 27 -12.18 -16.72 -4.74
N PRO A 28 -11.50 -17.88 -4.73
CA PRO A 28 -10.39 -18.11 -5.66
C PRO A 28 -10.79 -17.95 -7.14
N ALA A 29 -12.02 -18.36 -7.49
CA ALA A 29 -12.56 -18.19 -8.83
C ALA A 29 -12.72 -16.70 -9.24
N ALA A 30 -13.03 -15.81 -8.29
CA ALA A 30 -13.11 -14.38 -8.56
C ALA A 30 -11.73 -13.76 -8.81
N LEU A 31 -10.67 -14.38 -8.30
CA LEU A 31 -9.28 -13.92 -8.42
C LEU A 31 -8.54 -14.57 -9.60
N ALA A 32 -9.21 -15.31 -10.48
CA ALA A 32 -8.56 -16.00 -11.60
C ALA A 32 -7.68 -15.06 -12.44
N ASP A 33 -8.20 -13.90 -12.83
CA ASP A 33 -7.45 -12.90 -13.60
C ASP A 33 -6.25 -12.30 -12.83
N LEU A 34 -6.31 -12.29 -11.50
CA LEU A 34 -5.22 -11.84 -10.64
C LEU A 34 -4.09 -12.89 -10.60
N PHE A 35 -4.42 -14.17 -10.54
CA PHE A 35 -3.44 -15.27 -10.57
C PHE A 35 -2.68 -15.36 -11.89
N ASP A 36 -3.25 -14.85 -12.98
CA ASP A 36 -2.63 -14.80 -14.31
C ASP A 36 -1.73 -13.56 -14.55
N CYS A 37 -1.40 -12.79 -13.51
CA CYS A 37 -0.48 -11.64 -13.61
C CYS A 37 0.99 -12.05 -13.40
N ASP A 38 1.90 -11.31 -14.01
CA ASP A 38 3.34 -11.60 -14.00
C ASP A 38 3.91 -11.61 -12.57
N THR A 39 3.42 -10.71 -11.70
CA THR A 39 3.80 -10.69 -10.28
C THR A 39 3.50 -12.02 -9.56
N LEU A 40 2.33 -12.63 -9.78
CA LEU A 40 2.01 -13.91 -9.12
C LEU A 40 2.69 -15.09 -9.80
N GLU A 41 2.76 -15.09 -11.14
CA GLU A 41 3.47 -16.13 -11.88
C GLU A 41 4.95 -16.21 -11.47
N GLY A 42 5.63 -15.06 -11.28
CA GLY A 42 7.01 -15.03 -10.79
C GLY A 42 7.17 -15.49 -9.34
N ALA A 43 6.14 -15.32 -8.52
CA ALA A 43 6.12 -15.74 -7.11
C ALA A 43 5.72 -17.21 -6.92
N ARG A 44 5.10 -17.83 -7.93
CA ARG A 44 4.59 -19.20 -7.89
C ARG A 44 5.74 -20.21 -7.69
N ARG A 45 5.50 -21.20 -6.83
CA ARG A 45 6.40 -22.33 -6.56
C ARG A 45 5.62 -23.61 -6.73
N ALA A 46 6.09 -24.45 -7.64
CA ALA A 46 5.46 -25.73 -7.94
C ALA A 46 5.41 -26.63 -6.69
N ALA A 47 4.37 -27.46 -6.60
CA ALA A 47 4.25 -28.44 -5.54
C ALA A 47 5.47 -29.38 -5.51
N GLY A 48 6.00 -29.61 -4.31
CA GLY A 48 7.08 -30.55 -4.05
C GLY A 48 6.56 -31.86 -3.43
N ALA A 49 7.46 -32.82 -3.21
CA ALA A 49 7.11 -34.13 -2.65
C ALA A 49 6.38 -34.07 -1.28
N CYS A 50 6.61 -32.99 -0.51
CA CYS A 50 6.02 -32.77 0.82
C CYS A 50 5.44 -31.36 1.01
N SER A 51 5.29 -30.56 -0.05
CA SER A 51 4.81 -29.17 0.05
C SER A 51 3.80 -28.87 -1.06
N PRO A 52 2.62 -28.30 -0.74
CA PRO A 52 1.68 -27.86 -1.75
C PRO A 52 2.26 -26.72 -2.60
N GLU A 53 1.59 -26.44 -3.71
CA GLU A 53 1.85 -25.22 -4.48
C GLU A 53 1.61 -23.99 -3.60
N HIS A 54 2.52 -23.03 -3.68
CA HIS A 54 2.50 -21.82 -2.87
C HIS A 54 3.15 -20.67 -3.62
N PHE A 55 2.97 -19.47 -3.08
CA PHE A 55 3.54 -18.23 -3.57
C PHE A 55 4.48 -17.68 -2.51
N GLU A 56 5.67 -17.26 -2.93
CA GLU A 56 6.66 -16.59 -2.08
C GLU A 56 6.69 -15.10 -2.41
N PHE A 57 6.25 -14.28 -1.45
CA PHE A 57 6.22 -12.83 -1.60
C PHE A 57 7.14 -12.14 -0.58
N ASN A 58 8.00 -11.26 -1.06
CA ASN A 58 8.64 -10.27 -0.19
C ASN A 58 7.63 -9.18 0.24
N SER A 59 8.07 -8.22 1.07
CA SER A 59 7.19 -7.14 1.55
C SER A 59 6.56 -6.30 0.43
N THR A 60 7.35 -5.90 -0.56
CA THR A 60 6.85 -5.08 -1.67
C THR A 60 5.90 -5.84 -2.57
N ALA A 61 6.13 -7.13 -2.82
CA ALA A 61 5.24 -7.96 -3.63
C ALA A 61 3.88 -8.18 -2.94
N ARG A 62 3.84 -8.36 -1.61
CA ARG A 62 2.59 -8.42 -0.84
C ARG A 62 1.77 -7.14 -1.00
N VAL A 63 2.44 -5.99 -0.90
CA VAL A 63 1.81 -4.69 -1.13
C VAL A 63 1.33 -4.54 -2.57
N SER A 64 2.17 -4.87 -3.57
CA SER A 64 1.78 -4.82 -4.98
C SER A 64 0.52 -5.63 -5.25
N LEU A 65 0.43 -6.84 -4.68
CA LEU A 65 -0.75 -7.68 -4.81
C LEU A 65 -2.02 -7.00 -4.27
N ALA A 66 -1.93 -6.36 -3.09
CA ALA A 66 -3.05 -5.59 -2.52
C ALA A 66 -3.44 -4.39 -3.40
N VAL A 67 -2.47 -3.71 -3.99
CA VAL A 67 -2.72 -2.57 -4.90
C VAL A 67 -3.37 -3.03 -6.19
N ILE A 68 -2.88 -4.09 -6.83
CA ILE A 68 -3.47 -4.65 -8.06
C ILE A 68 -4.92 -5.08 -7.79
N HIS A 69 -5.15 -5.85 -6.72
CA HIS A 69 -6.48 -6.28 -6.33
C HIS A 69 -7.42 -5.10 -6.08
N SER A 70 -6.99 -4.07 -5.36
CA SER A 70 -7.83 -2.90 -5.05
C SER A 70 -8.14 -2.05 -6.27
N LEU A 71 -7.19 -1.88 -7.19
CA LEU A 71 -7.40 -1.18 -8.47
C LEU A 71 -8.40 -1.93 -9.37
N TRP A 72 -8.35 -3.26 -9.37
CA TRP A 72 -9.32 -4.08 -10.08
C TRP A 72 -10.72 -4.00 -9.45
N SER A 73 -10.83 -4.34 -8.17
CA SER A 73 -12.12 -4.41 -7.45
C SER A 73 -12.81 -3.05 -7.31
N HIS A 74 -12.08 -1.97 -7.06
CA HIS A 74 -12.67 -0.66 -6.76
C HIS A 74 -12.63 0.32 -7.95
N ALA A 75 -11.62 0.22 -8.82
CA ALA A 75 -11.48 1.11 -9.97
C ALA A 75 -11.81 0.45 -11.31
N GLY A 76 -11.93 -0.88 -11.38
CA GLY A 76 -12.20 -1.62 -12.61
C GLY A 76 -11.00 -1.68 -13.56
N LEU A 77 -9.78 -1.40 -13.07
CA LEU A 77 -8.57 -1.52 -13.86
C LEU A 77 -8.19 -3.00 -13.99
N MET A 78 -7.91 -3.47 -15.21
CA MET A 78 -7.52 -4.87 -15.41
C MET A 78 -6.25 -5.21 -14.60
N PRO A 79 -6.19 -6.36 -13.90
CA PRO A 79 -5.06 -6.72 -13.05
C PRO A 79 -3.70 -6.61 -13.76
N ARG A 80 -3.60 -7.11 -15.00
CA ARG A 80 -2.38 -7.03 -15.83
C ARG A 80 -1.91 -5.59 -16.09
N LEU A 81 -2.82 -4.63 -16.24
CA LEU A 81 -2.46 -3.22 -16.44
C LEU A 81 -1.97 -2.58 -15.14
N ALA A 82 -2.59 -2.92 -14.02
CA ALA A 82 -2.13 -2.48 -12.70
C ALA A 82 -0.74 -3.06 -12.38
N ASP A 83 -0.51 -4.33 -12.74
CA ASP A 83 0.79 -4.99 -12.59
C ASP A 83 1.90 -4.33 -13.43
N GLN A 84 1.62 -4.02 -14.70
CA GLN A 84 2.53 -3.24 -15.55
C GLN A 84 2.82 -1.85 -14.95
N ALA A 85 1.80 -1.18 -14.41
CA ALA A 85 1.98 0.14 -13.80
C ALA A 85 2.90 0.08 -12.58
N LEU A 86 2.71 -0.89 -11.68
CA LEU A 86 3.55 -1.08 -10.49
C LEU A 86 4.96 -1.56 -10.84
N SER A 87 5.11 -2.38 -11.89
CA SER A 87 6.43 -2.79 -12.40
C SER A 87 7.24 -1.60 -12.92
N ASN A 88 6.59 -0.59 -13.49
CA ASN A 88 7.24 0.66 -13.92
C ASN A 88 7.45 1.66 -12.77
N TRP A 89 6.66 1.56 -11.70
CA TRP A 89 6.70 2.45 -10.53
C TRP A 89 6.86 1.66 -9.21
N PRO A 90 7.96 0.93 -9.03
CA PRO A 90 8.17 0.08 -7.86
C PRO A 90 8.21 0.88 -6.54
N GLN A 91 8.47 2.19 -6.61
CA GLN A 91 8.51 3.09 -5.45
C GLN A 91 7.16 3.15 -4.71
N ILE A 92 6.04 2.90 -5.40
CA ILE A 92 4.71 2.86 -4.77
C ILE A 92 4.66 1.74 -3.74
N ALA A 93 5.01 0.51 -4.17
CA ALA A 93 5.00 -0.65 -3.30
C ALA A 93 6.00 -0.50 -2.15
N VAL A 94 7.19 0.05 -2.42
CA VAL A 94 8.20 0.35 -1.39
C VAL A 94 7.67 1.35 -0.35
N SER A 95 7.02 2.42 -0.80
CA SER A 95 6.51 3.49 0.07
C SER A 95 5.45 2.96 1.04
N VAL A 96 4.47 2.22 0.52
CA VAL A 96 3.41 1.62 1.33
C VAL A 96 3.95 0.50 2.24
N ALA A 97 4.87 -0.33 1.74
CA ALA A 97 5.50 -1.40 2.51
C ALA A 97 6.23 -0.89 3.76
N ARG A 98 6.92 0.25 3.67
CA ARG A 98 7.64 0.87 4.81
C ARG A 98 6.75 1.21 6.00
N ILE A 99 5.44 1.33 5.80
CA ILE A 99 4.46 1.60 6.86
C ILE A 99 3.72 0.32 7.26
N VAL A 100 3.35 -0.52 6.29
CA VAL A 100 2.62 -1.76 6.55
C VAL A 100 3.48 -2.80 7.27
N ASP A 101 4.72 -2.97 6.82
CA ASP A 101 5.76 -3.82 7.43
C ASP A 101 6.84 -2.92 8.05
N PHE A 102 6.42 -2.00 8.91
CA PHE A 102 7.34 -1.08 9.55
C PHE A 102 8.45 -1.84 10.31
N GLU A 103 9.70 -1.54 9.96
CA GLU A 103 10.89 -1.99 10.67
C GLU A 103 11.65 -0.74 11.14
N PRO A 104 11.92 -0.59 12.44
CA PRO A 104 12.72 0.54 12.93
C PRO A 104 14.16 0.39 12.43
N GLU A 105 14.77 1.50 12.03
CA GLU A 105 16.18 1.50 11.63
C GLU A 105 17.05 0.94 12.78
N ALA A 106 17.99 0.07 12.44
CA ALA A 106 18.90 -0.53 13.41
C ALA A 106 19.73 0.58 14.07
N SER A 107 19.48 0.84 15.35
CA SER A 107 20.32 1.74 16.13
C SER A 107 21.75 1.17 16.18
N GLU A 108 22.73 1.92 15.70
CA GLU A 108 24.14 1.52 15.56
C GLU A 108 24.86 1.14 16.89
N GLY A 109 24.16 1.06 18.02
CA GLY A 109 24.75 0.92 19.35
C GLY A 109 24.43 -0.35 20.14
N SER A 110 23.56 -1.25 19.67
CA SER A 110 23.11 -2.39 20.49
C SER A 110 23.45 -3.73 19.85
N GLY A 111 24.64 -4.27 20.16
CA GLY A 111 25.12 -5.61 19.81
C GLY A 111 24.40 -6.77 20.53
N ALA A 112 23.12 -6.60 20.87
CA ALA A 112 22.28 -7.69 21.32
C ALA A 112 21.48 -8.18 20.12
N SER A 113 21.61 -9.47 19.81
CA SER A 113 20.75 -10.19 18.87
C SER A 113 19.30 -10.01 19.30
N ARG A 114 18.64 -8.95 18.81
CA ARG A 114 17.20 -8.76 18.95
C ARG A 114 16.57 -9.91 18.17
N GLU A 115 15.74 -10.70 18.85
CA GLU A 115 14.72 -11.50 18.17
C GLU A 115 14.11 -10.61 17.08
N PRO A 116 13.91 -11.12 15.85
CA PRO A 116 13.42 -10.29 14.76
C PRO A 116 12.16 -9.59 15.25
N ALA A 117 12.20 -8.25 15.27
CA ALA A 117 11.12 -7.42 15.77
C ALA A 117 9.95 -7.46 14.77
N CYS A 118 9.37 -8.63 14.53
CA CYS A 118 8.29 -8.90 13.59
C CYS A 118 6.93 -8.33 14.05
N SER A 119 6.91 -7.28 14.87
CA SER A 119 5.67 -6.79 15.50
C SER A 119 5.61 -5.28 15.76
N ALA A 120 6.58 -4.49 15.29
CA ALA A 120 6.52 -3.05 15.47
C ALA A 120 5.36 -2.46 14.64
N ASP A 121 4.36 -1.94 15.35
CA ASP A 121 3.16 -1.34 14.77
C ASP A 121 2.89 0.00 15.48
N PRO A 122 3.65 1.06 15.13
CA PRO A 122 3.59 2.33 15.85
C PRO A 122 2.19 2.96 15.86
N PHE A 123 1.40 2.66 14.84
CA PHE A 123 0.04 3.18 14.66
C PHE A 123 -1.06 2.22 15.15
N GLN A 124 -0.69 1.04 15.67
CA GLN A 124 -1.61 0.04 16.23
C GLN A 124 -2.67 -0.46 15.24
N PHE A 125 -2.34 -0.56 13.94
CA PHE A 125 -3.25 -1.05 12.90
C PHE A 125 -3.51 -2.56 12.94
N PHE A 126 -2.63 -3.33 13.55
CA PHE A 126 -2.62 -4.80 13.54
C PHE A 126 -2.80 -5.38 14.95
N GLY A 127 -3.18 -4.55 15.92
CA GLY A 127 -3.64 -5.03 17.23
C GLY A 127 -4.95 -5.82 17.10
N GLN A 128 -5.11 -6.86 17.94
CA GLN A 128 -6.31 -7.71 17.99
C GLN A 128 -7.60 -6.90 18.24
N PHE A 129 -7.48 -5.80 18.99
CA PHE A 129 -8.60 -4.92 19.35
C PHE A 129 -8.68 -3.65 18.51
N ALA A 130 -7.78 -3.48 17.52
CA ALA A 130 -7.90 -2.34 16.63
C ALA A 130 -9.24 -2.48 15.88
N GLU A 131 -10.04 -1.41 15.97
CA GLU A 131 -11.37 -1.31 15.36
C GLU A 131 -11.26 -1.29 13.82
N GLU A 132 -12.37 -0.99 13.15
CA GLU A 132 -12.46 -0.89 11.69
C GLU A 132 -11.26 -0.16 11.08
N LEU A 133 -10.77 -0.67 9.96
CA LEU A 133 -9.66 -0.04 9.25
C LEU A 133 -10.13 1.27 8.64
N LEU A 134 -9.90 2.36 9.36
CA LEU A 134 -10.23 3.68 8.88
C LEU A 134 -9.08 4.25 8.04
N PRO A 135 -9.42 5.04 7.01
CA PRO A 135 -8.44 5.89 6.35
C PRO A 135 -7.75 6.80 7.37
N VAL A 136 -6.42 6.83 7.33
CA VAL A 136 -5.60 7.76 8.08
C VAL A 136 -4.95 8.67 7.08
N ALA A 137 -5.56 9.84 6.84
CA ALA A 137 -5.19 10.72 5.73
C ALA A 137 -3.68 10.98 5.67
N MET A 138 -3.04 11.28 6.80
CA MET A 138 -1.60 11.55 6.87
C MET A 138 -0.71 10.38 6.41
N LEU A 139 -1.17 9.14 6.49
CA LEU A 139 -0.39 7.93 6.17
C LEU A 139 -0.85 7.25 4.87
N ASP A 140 -2.00 7.66 4.35
CA ASP A 140 -2.64 6.98 3.24
C ASP A 140 -2.19 7.55 1.91
N GLU A 141 -1.76 6.63 1.05
CA GLU A 141 -1.47 6.90 -0.33
C GLU A 141 -2.63 6.42 -1.21
N TYR A 142 -2.80 7.09 -2.35
CA TYR A 142 -3.91 6.83 -3.25
C TYR A 142 -3.42 6.70 -4.68
N ILE A 143 -4.07 5.85 -5.46
CA ILE A 143 -3.99 5.88 -6.91
C ILE A 143 -5.33 6.36 -7.44
N ASP A 144 -5.28 7.44 -8.22
CA ASP A 144 -6.43 8.00 -8.90
C ASP A 144 -6.45 7.48 -10.34
N LEU A 145 -7.51 6.76 -10.71
CA LEU A 145 -7.82 6.38 -12.08
C LEU A 145 -8.79 7.41 -12.69
N ILE A 146 -8.31 8.17 -13.66
CA ILE A 146 -9.04 9.26 -14.30
C ILE A 146 -9.46 8.82 -15.71
N ASP A 147 -10.74 9.02 -16.04
CA ASP A 147 -11.36 8.65 -17.32
C ASP A 147 -11.08 7.20 -17.77
N GLY A 148 -10.88 6.30 -16.81
CA GLY A 148 -10.54 4.89 -17.03
C GLY A 148 -9.18 4.66 -17.69
N ARG A 149 -8.33 5.69 -17.80
CA ARG A 149 -7.12 5.64 -18.64
C ARG A 149 -5.89 6.24 -18.02
N TYR A 150 -6.01 7.26 -17.17
CA TYR A 150 -4.85 7.98 -16.66
C TYR A 150 -4.65 7.63 -15.19
N LEU A 151 -3.43 7.25 -14.81
CA LEU A 151 -3.09 6.88 -13.44
C LEU A 151 -2.23 7.98 -12.79
N LEU A 152 -2.67 8.44 -11.62
CA LEU A 152 -1.97 9.43 -10.82
C LEU A 152 -1.77 8.88 -9.41
N TRP A 153 -0.54 8.89 -8.92
CA TRP A 153 -0.23 8.54 -7.54
C TRP A 153 -0.29 9.80 -6.69
N ARG A 154 -1.02 9.72 -5.58
CA ARG A 154 -1.18 10.79 -4.62
C ARG A 154 -0.65 10.31 -3.28
N ARG A 155 0.48 10.86 -2.83
CA ARG A 155 1.14 10.47 -1.57
C ARG A 155 1.33 11.69 -0.66
N PRO A 156 1.31 11.53 0.66
CA PRO A 156 1.67 12.61 1.58
C PRO A 156 3.11 13.08 1.35
N LYS A 157 3.34 14.40 1.41
CA LYS A 157 4.69 14.98 1.34
C LYS A 157 5.52 14.74 2.60
N SER A 158 4.87 14.49 3.72
CA SER A 158 5.52 14.26 5.02
C SER A 158 6.34 12.97 5.01
N ASP A 159 7.43 12.95 5.78
CA ASP A 159 8.22 11.74 5.99
C ASP A 159 7.45 10.76 6.91
N LEU A 160 6.68 9.88 6.28
CA LEU A 160 5.83 8.91 6.98
C LEU A 160 6.65 7.93 7.82
N HIS A 161 7.82 7.52 7.33
CA HIS A 161 8.69 6.60 8.04
C HIS A 161 9.33 7.31 9.24
N GLY A 162 9.79 8.55 9.08
CA GLY A 162 10.27 9.36 10.20
C GLY A 162 9.23 9.55 11.30
N ILE A 163 7.96 9.80 10.95
CA ILE A 163 6.85 9.88 11.91
C ILE A 163 6.65 8.54 12.63
N ALA A 164 6.65 7.42 11.90
CA ALA A 164 6.50 6.08 12.46
C ALA A 164 7.64 5.73 13.44
N THR A 165 8.89 6.06 13.06
CA THR A 165 10.08 5.87 13.89
C THR A 165 10.03 6.72 15.16
N ALA A 166 9.60 7.98 15.08
CA ALA A 166 9.44 8.84 16.26
C ALA A 166 8.40 8.27 17.23
N ILE A 167 7.24 7.83 16.73
CA ILE A 167 6.20 7.22 17.56
C ILE A 167 6.71 5.93 18.21
N HIS A 168 7.36 5.05 17.44
CA HIS A 168 7.91 3.80 17.94
C HIS A 168 8.96 4.04 19.05
N ALA A 169 9.90 4.95 18.82
CA ALA A 169 10.95 5.28 19.79
C ALA A 169 10.36 5.81 21.11
N SER A 170 9.36 6.70 21.03
CA SER A 170 8.70 7.22 22.23
C SER A 170 7.88 6.15 22.95
N GLN A 171 7.19 5.26 22.23
CA GLN A 171 6.46 4.13 22.82
C GLN A 171 7.41 3.18 23.58
N GLU A 172 8.57 2.87 23.01
CA GLU A 172 9.57 2.01 23.66
C GLU A 172 10.10 2.64 24.95
N ARG A 173 10.37 3.96 24.95
CA ARG A 173 10.78 4.69 26.16
C ARG A 173 9.69 4.69 27.24
N LEU A 174 8.44 4.98 26.86
CA LEU A 174 7.30 4.99 27.77
C LEU A 174 6.95 3.61 28.34
N ARG A 175 7.30 2.54 27.63
CA ARG A 175 7.17 1.16 28.14
C ARG A 175 8.14 0.88 29.28
N LEU A 176 9.33 1.47 29.23
CA LEU A 176 10.36 1.33 30.27
C LEU A 176 10.12 2.28 31.44
N ASP A 177 9.78 3.54 31.15
CA ASP A 177 9.42 4.55 32.14
C ASP A 177 8.14 5.30 31.71
N PRO A 178 6.97 4.93 32.27
CA PRO A 178 5.72 5.61 31.97
C PRO A 178 5.68 7.09 32.37
N GLN A 179 6.60 7.55 33.22
CA GLN A 179 6.68 8.94 33.69
C GLN A 179 7.73 9.77 32.93
N ASP A 180 8.36 9.23 31.87
CA ASP A 180 9.29 9.97 31.02
C ASP A 180 8.55 11.11 30.27
N ALA A 181 8.57 12.30 30.87
CA ALA A 181 7.89 13.48 30.35
C ALA A 181 8.38 13.90 28.96
N VAL A 182 9.64 13.62 28.62
CA VAL A 182 10.20 13.93 27.30
C VAL A 182 9.62 12.96 26.27
N ALA A 183 9.63 11.66 26.56
CA ALA A 183 9.02 10.68 25.67
C ALA A 183 7.52 10.90 25.47
N GLN A 184 6.80 11.34 26.52
CA GLN A 184 5.39 11.72 26.40
C GLN A 184 5.21 12.91 25.45
N ALA A 185 6.04 13.95 25.58
CA ALA A 185 5.99 15.12 24.69
C ALA A 185 6.31 14.74 23.23
N ASP A 186 7.38 13.98 23.00
CA ASP A 186 7.79 13.50 21.69
C ASP A 186 6.68 12.65 21.03
N PHE A 187 6.05 11.76 21.79
CA PHE A 187 4.91 10.95 21.32
C PHE A 187 3.73 11.84 20.91
N LEU A 188 3.34 12.80 21.75
CA LEU A 188 2.21 13.68 21.48
C LEU A 188 2.48 14.59 20.26
N GLU A 189 3.70 15.05 20.08
CA GLU A 189 4.10 15.84 18.90
C GLU A 189 3.94 15.02 17.61
N ALA A 190 4.50 13.81 17.57
CA ALA A 190 4.39 12.95 16.41
C ALA A 190 2.94 12.51 16.14
N ALA A 191 2.18 12.16 17.18
CA ALA A 191 0.76 11.83 17.06
C ALA A 191 -0.09 13.02 16.59
N ALA A 192 0.28 14.25 16.97
CA ALA A 192 -0.38 15.45 16.47
C ALA A 192 -0.17 15.63 14.96
N VAL A 193 1.00 15.26 14.42
CA VAL A 193 1.24 15.28 12.96
C VAL A 193 0.32 14.30 12.25
N VAL A 194 0.14 13.08 12.75
CA VAL A 194 -0.75 12.05 12.16
C VAL A 194 -2.19 12.55 12.03
N ARG A 195 -2.64 13.42 12.96
CA ARG A 195 -4.00 13.99 12.95
C ARG A 195 -4.20 15.17 12.01
N ARG A 196 -3.13 15.74 11.43
CA ARG A 196 -3.23 16.87 10.51
C ARG A 196 -3.75 16.41 9.15
N SER A 197 -4.34 17.35 8.40
CA SER A 197 -4.61 17.13 6.98
C SER A 197 -3.27 17.16 6.22
N PRO A 198 -2.91 16.10 5.50
CA PRO A 198 -1.67 16.08 4.71
C PRO A 198 -1.78 16.99 3.50
N GLU A 199 -0.66 17.64 3.18
CA GLU A 199 -0.41 18.05 1.81
C GLU A 199 0.02 16.81 1.02
N HIS A 200 -0.73 16.50 -0.03
CA HIS A 200 -0.34 15.43 -0.94
C HIS A 200 0.43 16.01 -2.13
N GLU A 201 1.49 15.34 -2.54
CA GLU A 201 2.03 15.48 -3.87
C GLU A 201 1.30 14.56 -4.84
N MET A 202 1.27 14.96 -6.11
CA MET A 202 0.58 14.25 -7.19
C MET A 202 1.61 13.91 -8.26
N ILE A 203 1.84 12.62 -8.48
CA ILE A 203 2.86 12.08 -9.36
C ILE A 203 2.17 11.40 -10.55
N TRP A 204 2.48 11.87 -11.75
CA TRP A 204 1.95 11.32 -12.99
C TRP A 204 2.61 9.97 -13.31
N LEU A 205 1.83 8.88 -13.25
CA LEU A 205 2.38 7.54 -13.49
C LEU A 205 2.42 7.19 -14.97
N GLY A 206 1.36 7.51 -15.71
CA GLY A 206 1.21 7.09 -17.10
C GLY A 206 -0.22 6.78 -17.47
N SER A 207 -0.42 6.36 -18.72
CA SER A 207 -1.75 6.12 -19.30
C SER A 207 -1.91 4.72 -19.86
N VAL A 208 -3.10 4.16 -19.74
CA VAL A 208 -3.52 2.93 -20.43
C VAL A 208 -3.94 3.23 -21.86
N ARG A 209 -3.43 2.44 -22.80
CA ARG A 209 -3.83 2.46 -24.22
C ARG A 209 -4.06 1.02 -24.68
N GLY A 210 -5.33 0.63 -24.83
CA GLY A 210 -5.69 -0.76 -25.09
C GLY A 210 -5.27 -1.65 -23.92
N GLU A 211 -4.46 -2.67 -24.21
CA GLU A 211 -3.98 -3.66 -23.24
C GLU A 211 -2.60 -3.33 -22.65
N LEU A 212 -2.07 -2.13 -22.92
CA LEU A 212 -0.73 -1.72 -22.50
C LEU A 212 -0.77 -0.48 -21.60
N PHE A 213 0.06 -0.50 -20.56
CA PHE A 213 0.39 0.69 -19.78
C PHE A 213 1.56 1.44 -20.44
N CYS A 214 1.35 2.73 -20.70
CA CYS A 214 2.36 3.64 -21.21
C CYS A 214 2.88 4.51 -20.06
N PRO A 215 4.08 4.22 -19.50
CA PRO A 215 4.62 4.97 -18.38
C PRO A 215 4.94 6.41 -18.78
N ALA A 216 4.82 7.33 -17.81
CA ALA A 216 5.31 8.69 -17.97
C ALA A 216 6.85 8.68 -18.03
N SER A 217 7.43 9.55 -18.86
CA SER A 217 8.89 9.72 -18.87
C SER A 217 9.35 10.29 -17.53
N ALA A 218 10.33 9.64 -16.89
CA ALA A 218 10.90 10.07 -15.60
C ALA A 218 11.41 11.53 -15.61
N ALA A 219 11.79 12.06 -16.78
CA ALA A 219 12.25 13.44 -16.95
C ALA A 219 11.16 14.50 -16.72
N ASN A 220 9.87 14.13 -16.82
CA ASN A 220 8.73 15.02 -16.61
C ASN A 220 8.01 14.75 -15.27
N SER A 221 8.55 13.91 -14.39
CA SER A 221 7.89 13.44 -13.16
C SER A 221 7.51 14.54 -12.16
N ALA A 222 8.19 15.70 -12.21
CA ALA A 222 7.89 16.86 -11.37
C ALA A 222 6.90 17.85 -12.01
N CYS A 223 6.59 17.71 -13.30
CA CYS A 223 5.58 18.51 -13.99
C CYS A 223 4.34 17.65 -14.23
N LEU A 224 3.28 17.90 -13.47
CA LEU A 224 1.94 17.50 -13.89
C LEU A 224 1.76 17.97 -15.36
N PRO A 225 1.33 17.12 -16.30
CA PRO A 225 0.96 17.61 -17.62
C PRO A 225 -0.15 18.64 -17.41
N GLU A 226 0.07 19.90 -17.80
CA GLU A 226 -0.89 21.01 -17.62
C GLU A 226 -2.29 20.67 -18.19
N ARG A 227 -2.35 19.72 -19.14
CA ARG A 227 -3.58 19.11 -19.66
C ARG A 227 -3.44 17.60 -19.77
N LEU A 228 -4.43 16.85 -19.30
CA LEU A 228 -4.65 15.48 -19.78
C LEU A 228 -4.99 15.54 -21.29
N PRO A 229 -4.57 14.57 -22.11
CA PRO A 229 -4.92 14.50 -23.54
C PRO A 229 -6.41 14.31 -23.86
N THR A 230 -7.33 14.60 -22.93
CA THR A 230 -8.78 14.48 -23.10
C THR A 230 -9.47 15.76 -23.53
N ALA A 231 -8.75 16.84 -23.86
CA ALA A 231 -9.37 17.96 -24.54
C ALA A 231 -9.86 17.49 -25.93
N PRO A 232 -11.18 17.44 -26.22
CA PRO A 232 -11.60 17.61 -27.59
C PRO A 232 -10.97 18.92 -28.07
N MET A 233 -10.52 18.99 -29.32
CA MET A 233 -10.02 20.24 -29.88
C MET A 233 -11.11 21.32 -29.77
N ILE A 234 -11.06 22.07 -28.67
CA ILE A 234 -11.76 23.32 -28.47
C ILE A 234 -10.63 24.32 -28.39
N ASP A 235 -10.28 24.84 -29.56
CA ASP A 235 -9.72 26.18 -29.65
C ASP A 235 -10.61 27.10 -28.81
N GLU A 236 -9.98 27.97 -28.02
CA GLU A 236 -10.63 29.04 -27.25
C GLU A 236 -11.38 28.62 -25.96
N ALA A 237 -10.63 28.19 -24.94
CA ALA A 237 -11.03 28.41 -23.55
C ALA A 237 -9.78 28.65 -22.70
N GLY A 238 -9.74 29.81 -22.02
CA GLY A 238 -8.56 30.40 -21.39
C GLY A 238 -7.79 29.54 -20.38
N ASP A 239 -6.55 29.96 -20.16
CA ASP A 239 -5.41 29.34 -19.44
C ASP A 239 -5.60 28.85 -17.98
N VAL A 240 -6.81 28.54 -17.51
CA VAL A 240 -7.03 28.17 -16.08
C VAL A 240 -7.78 26.85 -15.89
N ALA A 241 -7.94 26.06 -16.96
CA ALA A 241 -8.54 24.73 -16.91
C ALA A 241 -7.53 23.66 -16.46
N THR A 242 -7.12 23.72 -15.18
CA THR A 242 -6.23 22.72 -14.57
C THR A 242 -6.91 21.35 -14.44
N LEU A 243 -6.10 20.28 -14.40
CA LEU A 243 -6.45 18.86 -14.12
C LEU A 243 -7.61 18.63 -13.14
N ALA A 244 -7.79 19.54 -12.17
CA ALA A 244 -8.82 19.46 -11.14
C ALA A 244 -10.27 19.67 -11.64
N THR A 245 -10.47 20.19 -12.87
CA THR A 245 -11.80 20.67 -13.32
C THR A 245 -12.36 20.01 -14.58
N ASN A 246 -11.58 19.22 -15.32
CA ASN A 246 -11.98 18.70 -16.65
C ASN A 246 -11.72 17.19 -16.84
N TYR A 247 -12.33 16.36 -16.01
CA TYR A 247 -12.40 14.90 -16.23
C TYR A 247 -13.86 14.43 -16.18
N ARG A 248 -14.20 13.37 -16.94
CA ARG A 248 -15.54 12.77 -16.94
C ARG A 248 -15.74 11.88 -15.72
N SER A 249 -14.69 11.17 -15.31
CA SER A 249 -14.72 10.34 -14.11
C SER A 249 -13.36 10.27 -13.42
N LYS A 250 -13.40 10.14 -12.09
CA LYS A 250 -12.23 9.88 -11.25
C LYS A 250 -12.61 8.87 -10.20
N ARG A 251 -11.84 7.79 -10.11
CA ARG A 251 -11.94 6.78 -9.04
C ARG A 251 -10.65 6.80 -8.23
N SER A 252 -10.76 7.10 -6.94
CA SER A 252 -9.62 7.16 -6.03
C SER A 252 -9.57 5.89 -5.19
N VAL A 253 -8.46 5.15 -5.29
CA VAL A 253 -8.23 3.91 -4.53
C VAL A 253 -7.20 4.18 -3.45
N ASN A 254 -7.54 3.92 -2.19
CA ASN A 254 -6.62 4.04 -1.05
C ASN A 254 -5.75 2.78 -0.98
N ILE A 255 -4.52 2.88 -1.47
CA ILE A 255 -3.61 1.74 -1.62
C ILE A 255 -2.97 1.35 -0.29
N SER A 256 -2.74 2.32 0.60
CA SER A 256 -2.27 2.04 1.98
C SER A 256 -3.31 1.25 2.76
N LEU A 257 -4.58 1.66 2.67
CA LEU A 257 -5.69 0.95 3.32
C LEU A 257 -5.89 -0.45 2.74
N ALA A 258 -5.76 -0.62 1.42
CA ALA A 258 -5.85 -1.93 0.78
C ALA A 258 -4.77 -2.90 1.32
N ALA A 259 -3.52 -2.44 1.42
CA ALA A 259 -2.43 -3.24 1.98
C ALA A 259 -2.62 -3.56 3.46
N ARG A 260 -3.07 -2.58 4.27
CA ARG A 260 -3.43 -2.80 5.69
C ARG A 260 -4.56 -3.82 5.84
N THR A 261 -5.56 -3.77 4.95
CA THR A 261 -6.70 -4.70 4.92
C THR A 261 -6.27 -6.12 4.62
N MET A 262 -5.45 -6.29 3.58
CA MET A 262 -4.91 -7.59 3.21
C MET A 262 -4.07 -8.17 4.36
N LYS A 263 -3.16 -7.36 4.95
CA LYS A 263 -2.35 -7.79 6.11
C LYS A 263 -3.22 -8.22 7.28
N ARG A 264 -4.23 -7.44 7.67
CA ARG A 264 -5.12 -7.80 8.78
C ARG A 264 -5.80 -9.15 8.55
N ARG A 265 -6.38 -9.37 7.36
CA ARG A 265 -7.06 -10.64 7.05
C ARG A 265 -6.09 -11.82 7.00
N ALA A 266 -4.90 -11.62 6.43
CA ALA A 266 -3.84 -12.63 6.42
C ALA A 266 -3.35 -13.00 7.83
N LEU A 267 -3.37 -12.05 8.77
CA LEU A 267 -3.09 -12.26 10.19
C LEU A 267 -4.30 -12.85 10.96
N GLY A 268 -5.41 -13.14 10.29
CA GLY A 268 -6.64 -13.62 10.93
C GLY A 268 -7.41 -12.59 11.73
N LEU A 269 -7.06 -11.30 11.60
CA LEU A 269 -7.73 -10.21 12.27
C LEU A 269 -9.02 -9.84 11.55
N THR A 270 -10.03 -9.45 12.33
CA THR A 270 -11.32 -9.04 11.77
C THR A 270 -11.17 -7.74 10.97
N VAL A 271 -11.75 -7.75 9.77
CA VAL A 271 -12.04 -6.57 8.95
C VAL A 271 -13.55 -6.59 8.71
N ARG A 272 -14.23 -5.50 9.07
CA ARG A 272 -15.67 -5.34 8.85
C ARG A 272 -15.94 -4.69 7.51
#